data_AF-A0A930ZMM6-F1
#
_entry.id   AF-A0A930ZMM6-F1
#
_cell.length_a   1.000
_cell.length_b   1.000
_cell.length_c   1.000
_cell.angle_alpha   90.00
_cell.angle_beta   90.00
_cell.angle_gamma   90.00
#
_symmetry.space_group_name_H-M   'P 1'
#
loop_
_entity.id
_entity.type
_entity.pdbx_description
1 polymer ?
#
loop_
_entity_poly.entity_id
_entity_poly.type
_entity_poly.pdbx_seq_one_letter_code
_entity_poly.pdbx_strand_id
1 'polypeptide(L)' 'MVHEVLKNLPALMFTFALGAGLLGLLVWVLAAQGAANRRLAYALWGLAAILVIVGIVR' A
#
# COMPACT_ATOMS: atom_id res chain seq x y z
N MET A 1 14.08 -21.00 2.13
CA MET A 1 12.94 -20.15 2.55
C MET A 1 13.20 -18.66 2.31
N VAL A 2 14.18 -18.03 2.97
CA VAL A 2 14.50 -16.60 2.74
C VAL A 2 14.86 -16.30 1.27
N HIS A 3 15.55 -17.23 0.60
CA HIS A 3 15.91 -17.09 -0.81
C HIS A 3 14.69 -17.02 -1.75
N GLU A 4 13.65 -17.83 -1.52
CA GLU A 4 12.41 -17.81 -2.31
C GLU A 4 11.56 -16.57 -2.05
N VAL A 5 11.60 -16.04 -0.82
CA VAL A 5 10.97 -14.74 -0.48
C VAL A 5 11.66 -13.60 -1.22
N LEU A 6 12.99 -13.62 -1.31
CA LEU A 6 13.75 -12.61 -2.06
C LEU A 6 13.52 -12.70 -3.56
N LYS A 7 13.32 -13.90 -4.13
CA LYS A 7 12.95 -14.08 -5.55
C LYS A 7 11.57 -13.52 -5.89
N ASN A 8 10.63 -13.58 -4.95
CA ASN A 8 9.26 -13.06 -5.13
C ASN A 8 9.06 -11.71 -4.44
N LEU A 9 10.13 -11.05 -4.03
CA LEU A 9 10.09 -9.78 -3.32
C LEU A 9 9.33 -8.70 -4.11
N PRO A 10 9.51 -8.56 -5.44
CA PRO A 10 8.75 -7.59 -6.23
C PRO A 10 7.24 -7.86 -6.16
N ALA A 11 6.82 -9.11 -6.37
CA ALA A 11 5.41 -9.51 -6.31
C ALA A 11 4.81 -9.31 -4.91
N LEU A 12 5.58 -9.55 -3.84
CA LEU A 12 5.18 -9.26 -2.47
C LEU A 12 5.00 -7.75 -2.25
N MET A 13 5.95 -6.93 -2.71
CA MET A 13 5.86 -5.46 -2.61
C MET A 13 4.64 -4.92 -3.34
N PHE A 14 4.33 -5.43 -4.53
CA PHE A 14 3.10 -5.10 -5.25
C PHE A 14 1.84 -5.50 -4.47
N THR A 15 1.83 -6.69 -3.88
CA THR A 15 0.70 -7.16 -3.07
C THR A 15 0.46 -6.25 -1.86
N PHE A 16 1.53 -5.87 -1.15
CA PHE A 16 1.45 -4.92 -0.03
C PHE A 16 1.02 -3.54 -0.49
N ALA A 17 1.52 -3.06 -1.63
CA ALA A 17 1.10 -1.78 -2.20
C ALA A 17 -0.38 -1.77 -2.53
N LEU A 18 -0.89 -2.85 -3.13
CA LEU A 18 -2.30 -2.99 -3.49
C LEU A 18 -3.18 -3.02 -2.23
N GLY A 19 -2.76 -3.76 -1.20
CA GLY A 19 -3.42 -3.77 0.11
C GLY A 19 -3.46 -2.38 0.76
N ALA A 20 -2.34 -1.67 0.78
CA ALA A 20 -2.26 -0.30 1.30
C ALA A 20 -3.13 0.68 0.49
N GLY A 21 -3.18 0.51 -0.84
CA GLY A 21 -4.03 1.29 -1.74
C GLY A 21 -5.52 1.12 -1.43
N LEU A 22 -5.96 -0.13 -1.29
CA LEU A 22 -7.34 -0.48 -0.95
C LEU A 22 -7.72 0.00 0.45
N LEU A 23 -6.84 -0.17 1.44
CA LEU A 23 -7.06 0.38 2.79
C LEU A 23 -7.15 1.90 2.78
N GLY A 24 -6.29 2.58 2.01
CA GLY A 24 -6.36 4.03 1.84
C GLY A 24 -7.68 4.48 1.23
N LEU A 25 -8.21 3.71 0.28
CA LEU A 25 -9.50 3.97 -0.35
C LEU A 25 -10.67 3.76 0.63
N LEU A 26 -10.63 2.70 1.45
CA LEU A 26 -11.61 2.45 2.50
C LEU A 26 -11.59 3.56 3.56
N VAL A 27 -10.40 3.98 4.00
CA VAL A 27 -10.24 5.11 4.93
C VAL A 27 -10.73 6.42 4.31
N TRP A 28 -10.53 6.63 3.01
CA TRP A 28 -11.03 7.81 2.32
C TRP A 28 -12.56 7.84 2.27
N VAL A 29 -13.21 6.70 2.01
CA VAL A 29 -14.67 6.56 2.03
C VAL A 29 -15.21 6.79 3.44
N LEU A 30 -14.58 6.23 4.47
CA LEU A 30 -14.96 6.47 5.87
C LEU A 30 -14.74 7.93 6.27
N ALA A 31 -13.69 8.57 5.77
CA ALA A 31 -13.41 9.98 6.04
C ALA A 31 -14.45 10.90 5.39
N ALA A 32 -15.02 10.51 4.24
CA ALA A 32 -16.13 11.23 3.62
C ALA A 32 -17.40 11.24 4.50
N GLN A 33 -17.53 10.25 5.40
CA GLN A 33 -18.64 10.13 6.36
C GLN A 33 -18.31 10.74 7.73
N GLY A 34 -17.12 11.35 7.89
CA GLY A 34 -16.66 11.90 9.17
C GLY A 34 -16.19 10.85 10.18
N ALA A 35 -16.17 9.56 9.80
CA ALA A 35 -15.78 8.44 10.68
C ALA A 35 -14.25 8.21 10.71
N ALA A 36 -13.49 8.86 9.83
CA ALA A 36 -12.04 8.73 9.77
C ALA A 36 -11.34 10.03 9.33
N ASN A 37 -10.03 10.12 9.57
CA ASN A 37 -9.22 11.25 9.14
C ASN A 37 -8.71 11.06 7.71
N ARG A 38 -9.01 12.01 6.82
CA ARG A 38 -8.58 11.99 5.41
C ARG A 38 -7.06 11.96 5.23
N ARG A 39 -6.28 12.47 6.19
CA ARG A 39 -4.81 12.43 6.18
C ARG A 39 -4.27 10.99 6.19
N LEU A 40 -4.97 10.07 6.84
CA LEU A 40 -4.55 8.66 6.90
C LEU A 40 -4.66 7.97 5.53
N ALA A 41 -5.69 8.31 4.75
CA ALA A 41 -5.82 7.80 3.38
C ALA A 41 -4.63 8.25 2.50
N TYR A 42 -4.24 9.52 2.60
CA TYR A 42 -3.07 10.03 1.87
C TYR A 42 -1.77 9.38 2.32
N ALA A 43 -1.59 9.13 3.62
CA ALA A 43 -0.42 8.41 4.13
C ALA A 43 -0.37 6.97 3.59
N LEU A 44 -1.49 6.26 3.58
CA LEU A 44 -1.61 4.90 3.02
C LEU A 44 -1.32 4.87 1.51
N TRP A 45 -1.85 5.83 0.76
CA TRP A 45 -1.56 5.95 -0.68
C TRP A 45 -0.11 6.34 -0.96
N GLY A 46 0.48 7.21 -0.14
CA GLY A 46 1.92 7.52 -0.21
C GLY A 46 2.78 6.28 0.03
N LEU A 47 2.45 5.49 1.05
CA LEU A 47 3.13 4.22 1.32
C LEU A 47 2.97 3.22 0.15
N ALA A 48 1.76 3.09 -0.39
CA ALA A 48 1.49 2.24 -1.54
C ALA A 48 2.35 2.64 -2.76
N ALA A 49 2.44 3.95 -3.05
CA ALA A 49 3.27 4.45 -4.14
C ALA A 49 4.76 4.12 -3.93
N ILE A 50 5.28 4.29 -2.72
CA ILE A 50 6.67 3.93 -2.37
C ILE A 50 6.89 2.43 -2.59
N LEU A 51 5.97 1.57 -2.14
CA LEU A 51 6.08 0.13 -2.31
C LEU A 51 6.05 -0.30 -3.78
N VAL A 52 5.21 0.34 -4.61
CA VAL A 52 5.22 0.11 -6.08
C VAL A 52 6.57 0.50 -6.68
N ILE A 53 7.08 1.69 -6.36
CA ILE A 53 8.37 2.16 -6.90
C ILE A 53 9.50 1.20 -6.50
N VAL A 54 9.54 0.79 -5.23
CA VAL A 54 10.52 -0.18 -4.75
C VAL A 54 10.38 -1.52 -5.46
N GLY A 55 9.15 -2.01 -5.65
CA GLY A 55 8.88 -3.27 -6.36
C GLY A 55 9.19 -3.23 -7.86
N ILE A 56 9.26 -2.04 -8.49
CA ILE A 56 9.67 -1.86 -9.89
C ILE A 56 11.20 -1.80 -10.01
N VAL A 57 11.87 -1.15 -9.05
CA VAL A 57 13.32 -0.89 -9.10
C VAL A 57 14.14 -2.08 -8.59
N ARG A 58 13.54 -2.99 -7.82
CA ARG A 58 14.17 -4.19 -7.25
C ARG A 58 13.76 -5.44 -8.00
#